data_AF-A0A7V9LZW3-F1
#
_entry.id   AF-A0A7V9LZW3-F1
#
_cell.length_a   1.000
_cell.length_b   1.000
_cell.length_c   1.000
_cell.angle_alpha   90.00
_cell.angle_beta   90.00
_cell.angle_gamma   90.00
#
_symmetry.space_group_name_H-M   'P 1'
#
loop_
_entity.id
_entity.type
_entity.pdbx_description
1 polymer ?
#
loop_
_entity_poly.entity_id
_entity_poly.type
_entity_poly.pdbx_seq_one_letter_code
_entity_poly.pdbx_strand_id
1 'polypeptide(L)'
;DADWEAERQALLRREHSLAELLTRRGLRLRADLLRPWAHWITPADEPRRYDTRFFAAALPAGVHPRDISGEADEAVWVVPAAALAQNESGTRPMLAPTLYTLRDIVGHARVADVLAAAPPGRLDTVQPRLEYDADGEFVVMPDGSRMRPPIRLGRGR
;
A
#
# COMPACT_ATOMS: atom_id res chain seq x y z
N ASP A 1 16.07 -0.44 -20.74
CA ASP A 1 16.45 -1.67 -21.45
C ASP A 1 15.21 -2.21 -22.14
N ALA A 2 15.26 -2.41 -23.47
CA ALA A 2 14.11 -2.82 -24.27
C ALA A 2 13.68 -4.26 -23.98
N ASP A 3 14.62 -5.10 -23.55
CA ASP A 3 14.37 -6.50 -23.22
C ASP A 3 13.48 -6.65 -21.96
N TRP A 4 13.78 -5.89 -20.90
CA TRP A 4 12.96 -5.85 -19.69
C TRP A 4 11.54 -5.32 -19.92
N GLU A 5 11.39 -4.37 -20.84
CA GLU A 5 10.09 -3.82 -21.19
C GLU A 5 9.22 -4.85 -21.92
N ALA A 6 9.81 -5.63 -22.84
CA ALA A 6 9.10 -6.72 -23.51
C ALA A 6 8.63 -7.79 -22.52
N GLU A 7 9.48 -8.19 -21.57
CA GLU A 7 9.12 -9.15 -20.51
C GLU A 7 7.99 -8.63 -19.63
N ARG A 8 8.02 -7.34 -19.26
CA ARG A 8 6.96 -6.71 -18.47
C ARG A 8 5.62 -6.75 -19.20
N GLN A 9 5.63 -6.43 -20.49
CA GLN A 9 4.41 -6.45 -21.31
C GLN A 9 3.84 -7.86 -21.46
N ALA A 10 4.70 -8.87 -21.61
CA ALA A 10 4.30 -10.28 -21.63
C ALA A 10 3.68 -10.73 -20.29
N LEU A 11 4.23 -10.26 -19.14
CA LEU A 11 3.63 -10.48 -17.82
C LEU A 11 2.23 -9.87 -17.73
N LEU A 12 2.05 -8.63 -18.18
CA LEU A 12 0.73 -7.95 -18.15
C LEU A 12 -0.31 -8.67 -19.03
N ARG A 13 0.12 -9.18 -20.20
CA ARG A 13 -0.73 -9.98 -21.09
C ARG A 13 -0.91 -11.44 -20.62
N ARG A 14 -0.28 -11.82 -19.50
CA ARG A 14 -0.29 -13.17 -18.93
C ARG A 14 0.22 -14.26 -19.89
N GLU A 15 1.17 -13.91 -20.76
CA GLU A 15 1.83 -14.84 -21.70
C GLU A 15 2.75 -15.82 -20.97
N HIS A 16 3.33 -15.37 -19.86
CA HIS A 16 4.02 -16.20 -18.87
C HIS A 16 3.86 -15.59 -17.48
N SER A 17 4.14 -16.41 -16.47
CA SER A 17 4.16 -16.03 -15.07
C SER A 17 5.47 -15.33 -14.67
N LEU A 18 5.44 -14.60 -13.56
CA LEU A 18 6.64 -14.05 -12.94
C LEU A 18 7.65 -15.16 -12.58
N ALA A 19 7.17 -16.33 -12.14
CA ALA A 19 8.02 -17.46 -11.78
C ALA A 19 8.80 -18.01 -12.99
N GLU A 20 8.15 -18.12 -14.15
CA GLU A 20 8.80 -18.54 -15.39
C GLU A 20 9.84 -17.51 -15.84
N LEU A 21 9.51 -16.21 -15.80
CA LEU A 21 10.46 -15.14 -16.11
C LEU A 21 11.73 -15.24 -15.25
N LEU A 22 11.56 -15.35 -13.93
CA LEU A 22 12.67 -15.44 -12.99
C LEU A 22 13.52 -16.69 -13.26
N THR A 23 12.88 -17.84 -13.50
CA THR A 23 13.58 -19.11 -13.77
C THR A 23 14.41 -19.03 -15.05
N ARG A 24 13.82 -18.56 -16.16
CA ARG A 24 14.51 -18.42 -17.46
C ARG A 24 15.73 -17.51 -17.37
N ARG A 25 15.66 -16.47 -16.53
CA ARG A 25 16.74 -15.49 -16.35
C ARG A 25 17.71 -15.83 -15.22
N GLY A 26 17.55 -16.97 -14.55
CA GLY A 26 18.40 -17.36 -13.42
C GLY A 26 18.28 -16.42 -12.21
N LEU A 27 17.15 -15.74 -12.07
CA LEU A 27 16.89 -14.76 -11.00
C LEU A 27 16.10 -15.40 -9.85
N ARG A 28 16.24 -14.81 -8.66
CA ARG A 28 15.49 -15.19 -7.46
C ARG A 28 14.89 -13.96 -6.79
N LEU A 29 13.71 -14.12 -6.20
CA LEU A 29 13.09 -13.09 -5.37
C LEU A 29 13.82 -12.98 -4.04
N ARG A 30 14.35 -11.79 -3.74
CA ARG A 30 14.94 -11.45 -2.44
C ARG A 30 13.85 -11.06 -1.44
N ALA A 31 12.97 -12.00 -1.12
CA ALA A 31 11.90 -11.79 -0.14
C ALA A 31 12.44 -11.47 1.26
N ASP A 32 13.69 -11.84 1.55
CA ASP A 32 14.42 -11.50 2.76
C ASP A 32 14.73 -9.99 2.90
N LEU A 33 14.59 -9.21 1.83
CA LEU A 33 14.69 -7.75 1.84
C LEU A 33 13.36 -7.05 2.13
N LEU A 34 12.25 -7.80 2.14
CA LEU A 34 10.96 -7.28 2.54
C LEU A 34 10.82 -7.34 4.06
N ARG A 35 10.20 -6.31 4.62
CA ARG A 35 9.85 -6.25 6.04
C ARG A 35 8.33 -6.21 6.15
N PRO A 36 7.68 -7.20 6.81
CA PRO A 36 6.26 -7.12 7.10
C PRO A 36 5.97 -5.84 7.88
N TRP A 37 4.96 -5.07 7.46
CA TRP A 37 4.65 -3.78 8.07
C TRP A 37 3.26 -3.76 8.71
N ALA A 38 2.23 -4.17 7.95
CA ALA A 38 0.86 -4.18 8.46
C ALA A 38 0.04 -5.30 7.81
N HIS A 39 -0.95 -5.80 8.53
CA HIS A 39 -1.92 -6.77 8.02
C HIS A 39 -3.32 -6.19 8.19
N TRP A 40 -4.00 -5.95 7.07
CA TRP A 40 -5.29 -5.28 7.04
C TRP A 40 -6.35 -6.17 6.43
N ILE A 41 -7.50 -6.24 7.10
CA ILE A 41 -8.69 -6.88 6.54
C ILE A 41 -9.76 -5.81 6.35
N THR A 42 -10.32 -5.74 5.16
CA THR A 42 -11.45 -4.85 4.86
C THR A 42 -12.63 -5.13 5.80
N PRO A 43 -13.37 -4.10 6.27
CA PRO A 43 -14.54 -4.28 7.14
C PRO A 43 -15.48 -5.40 6.67
N ALA A 44 -16.15 -6.05 7.63
CA ALA A 44 -17.03 -7.19 7.35
C ALA A 44 -18.23 -6.80 6.47
N ASP A 45 -18.70 -5.56 6.61
CA ASP A 45 -19.91 -5.05 5.95
C ASP A 45 -19.65 -4.53 4.53
N GLU A 46 -18.40 -4.58 4.06
CA GLU A 46 -18.03 -4.18 2.71
C GLU A 46 -18.32 -5.30 1.71
N PRO A 47 -18.96 -5.00 0.56
CA PRO A 47 -19.29 -6.01 -0.44
C PRO A 47 -18.04 -6.65 -1.07
N ARG A 48 -16.92 -5.91 -1.10
CA ARG A 48 -15.63 -6.39 -1.60
C ARG A 48 -14.63 -6.36 -0.45
N ARG A 49 -14.10 -7.54 -0.10
CA ARG A 49 -13.21 -7.70 1.03
C ARG A 49 -11.85 -8.20 0.59
N TYR A 50 -10.81 -7.66 1.22
CA TYR A 50 -9.42 -8.03 0.99
C TYR A 50 -8.75 -8.37 2.32
N ASP A 51 -7.89 -9.38 2.29
CA ASP A 51 -6.91 -9.70 3.34
C ASP A 51 -5.54 -9.29 2.80
N THR A 52 -5.11 -8.07 3.14
CA THR A 52 -3.99 -7.38 2.52
C THR A 52 -2.81 -7.30 3.48
N ARG A 53 -1.63 -7.72 3.03
CA ARG A 53 -0.37 -7.56 3.75
C ARG A 53 0.46 -6.46 3.10
N PHE A 54 0.92 -5.53 3.94
CA PHE A 54 1.81 -4.45 3.55
C PHE A 54 3.24 -4.78 3.94
N PHE A 55 4.18 -4.39 3.09
CA PHE A 55 5.60 -4.61 3.28
C PHE A 55 6.38 -3.32 3.04
N ALA A 56 7.42 -3.10 3.84
CA ALA A 56 8.42 -2.06 3.61
C ALA A 56 9.66 -2.68 2.95
N ALA A 57 10.29 -1.92 2.05
CA ALA A 57 11.54 -2.30 1.40
C ALA A 57 12.38 -1.05 1.12
N ALA A 58 13.70 -1.15 1.27
CA ALA A 58 14.60 -0.09 0.82
C ALA A 58 14.74 -0.14 -0.69
N LEU A 59 14.51 0.99 -1.34
CA LEU A 59 14.80 1.14 -2.76
C LEU A 59 16.31 1.38 -2.96
N PRO A 60 16.98 0.63 -3.84
CA PRO A 60 18.35 0.94 -4.23
C PRO A 60 18.45 2.34 -4.84
N ALA A 61 19.59 2.99 -4.63
CA ALA A 61 19.85 4.31 -5.22
C ALA A 61 19.78 4.25 -6.77
N GLY A 62 19.28 5.32 -7.38
CA GLY A 62 19.20 5.46 -8.85
C GLY A 62 17.95 4.84 -9.50
N VAL A 63 17.01 4.30 -8.72
CA VAL A 63 15.72 3.86 -9.23
C VAL A 63 14.71 5.01 -9.17
N HIS A 64 14.13 5.34 -10.32
CA HIS A 64 13.08 6.35 -10.46
C HIS A 64 11.73 5.67 -10.71
N PRO A 65 10.62 6.20 -10.16
CA PRO A 65 9.31 5.74 -10.55
C PRO A 65 9.13 6.15 -12.00
N ARG A 66 8.65 5.20 -12.79
CA ARG A 66 8.16 5.49 -14.13
C ARG A 66 6.67 5.25 -14.07
N ASP A 67 5.92 6.14 -14.69
CA ASP A 67 4.52 5.87 -14.97
C ASP A 67 4.46 4.85 -16.12
N ILE A 68 3.97 3.65 -15.83
CA ILE A 68 4.04 2.51 -16.78
C ILE A 68 2.70 1.76 -16.90
N SER A 69 1.61 2.30 -16.35
CA SER A 69 0.28 1.75 -16.53
C SER A 69 -0.73 2.84 -16.89
N GLY A 70 -1.83 2.45 -17.52
CA GLY A 70 -3.01 3.33 -17.67
C GLY A 70 -3.96 3.22 -16.48
N GLU A 71 -3.56 2.57 -15.40
CA GLU A 71 -4.40 2.34 -14.21
C GLU A 71 -4.15 3.36 -13.11
N ALA A 72 -3.05 4.10 -13.17
CA ALA A 72 -2.72 5.18 -12.25
C ALA A 72 -2.56 6.49 -13.02
N ASP A 73 -3.13 7.58 -12.48
CA ASP A 73 -2.99 8.91 -13.07
C ASP A 73 -1.62 9.56 -12.80
N GLU A 74 -0.89 9.07 -11.79
CA GLU A 74 0.40 9.60 -11.36
C GLU A 74 1.22 8.54 -10.59
N ALA A 75 2.55 8.51 -10.78
CA ALA A 75 3.50 7.72 -9.98
C ALA A 75 4.71 8.58 -9.56
N VAL A 76 4.76 8.98 -8.28
CA VAL A 76 5.79 9.90 -7.75
C VAL A 76 6.36 9.44 -6.41
N TRP A 77 7.59 9.87 -6.11
CA TRP A 77 8.13 9.82 -4.75
C TRP A 77 7.67 11.04 -3.96
N VAL A 78 7.04 10.81 -2.80
CA VAL A 78 6.55 11.86 -1.91
C VAL A 78 7.04 11.60 -0.49
N VAL A 79 7.37 12.68 0.22
CA VAL A 79 7.68 12.60 1.65
C VAL A 79 6.40 12.21 2.41
N PRO A 80 6.41 11.18 3.28
CA PRO A 80 5.21 10.70 3.97
C PRO A 80 4.40 11.80 4.68
N ALA A 81 5.08 12.73 5.38
CA ALA A 81 4.42 13.84 6.07
C ALA A 81 3.72 14.80 5.09
N ALA A 82 4.31 15.05 3.92
CA ALA A 82 3.68 15.87 2.89
C ALA A 82 2.45 15.18 2.30
N ALA A 83 2.49 13.86 2.11
CA ALA A 83 1.33 13.09 1.63
C ALA A 83 0.16 13.14 2.63
N LEU A 84 0.43 13.06 3.94
CA LEU A 84 -0.60 13.25 4.97
C LEU A 84 -1.23 14.65 4.91
N ALA A 85 -0.42 15.70 4.82
CA ALA A 85 -0.91 17.08 4.68
C ALA A 85 -1.75 17.28 3.40
N GLN A 86 -1.35 16.65 2.29
CA GLN A 86 -2.13 16.67 1.05
C GLN A 86 -3.50 16.00 1.22
N ASN A 87 -3.57 14.87 1.92
CA ASN A 87 -4.86 14.25 2.25
C ASN A 87 -5.73 15.15 3.15
N GLU A 88 -5.14 15.78 4.17
CA GLU A 88 -5.87 16.70 5.06
C GLU A 88 -6.44 17.92 4.31
N SER A 89 -5.70 18.43 3.33
CA SER A 89 -6.17 19.50 2.44
C SER A 89 -7.15 19.05 1.36
N GLY A 90 -7.38 17.73 1.21
CA GLY A 90 -8.22 17.14 0.17
C GLY A 90 -7.59 17.05 -1.22
N THR A 91 -6.31 17.41 -1.39
CA THR A 91 -5.63 17.41 -2.70
C THR A 91 -5.13 16.02 -3.11
N ARG A 92 -4.92 15.11 -2.15
CA ARG A 92 -4.59 13.69 -2.40
C ARG A 92 -5.37 12.78 -1.44
N PRO A 93 -6.66 12.51 -1.71
CA PRO A 93 -7.46 11.63 -0.86
C PRO A 93 -6.90 10.21 -0.88
N MET A 94 -6.74 9.59 0.30
CA MET A 94 -6.17 8.25 0.44
C MET A 94 -7.00 7.35 1.36
N LEU A 95 -7.10 6.06 1.03
CA LEU A 95 -7.81 5.11 1.89
C LEU A 95 -7.13 4.95 3.26
N ALA A 96 -7.92 4.53 4.27
CA ALA A 96 -7.47 4.38 5.65
C ALA A 96 -6.19 3.51 5.82
N PRO A 97 -6.01 2.36 5.12
CA PRO A 97 -4.78 1.57 5.23
C PRO A 97 -3.52 2.37 4.84
N THR A 98 -3.61 3.19 3.80
CA THR A 98 -2.51 4.05 3.34
C THR A 98 -2.20 5.12 4.37
N LEU A 99 -3.23 5.81 4.89
CA LEU A 99 -3.05 6.86 5.89
C LEU A 99 -2.45 6.33 7.20
N TYR A 100 -2.90 5.17 7.65
CA TYR A 100 -2.34 4.51 8.83
C TYR A 100 -0.87 4.16 8.62
N THR A 101 -0.54 3.56 7.47
CA THR A 101 0.84 3.21 7.12
C THR A 101 1.74 4.44 7.07
N LEU A 102 1.26 5.55 6.48
CA LEU A 102 2.04 6.79 6.42
C LEU A 102 2.23 7.42 7.81
N ARG A 103 1.21 7.44 8.67
CA ARG A 103 1.30 7.97 10.04
C ARG A 103 2.34 7.22 10.88
N ASP A 104 2.39 5.90 10.72
CA ASP A 104 3.38 5.05 11.40
C ASP A 104 4.80 5.32 10.88
N ILE A 105 4.96 5.42 9.55
CA ILE A 105 6.27 5.67 8.92
C ILE A 105 6.83 7.08 9.20
N VAL A 106 5.97 8.11 9.33
CA VAL A 106 6.40 9.51 9.54
C VAL A 106 7.25 9.70 10.79
N GLY A 107 7.11 8.84 11.80
CA GLY A 107 7.92 8.88 13.02
C GLY A 107 9.40 8.52 12.82
N HIS A 108 9.77 7.98 11.65
CA HIS A 108 11.12 7.49 11.37
C HIS A 108 11.91 8.45 10.47
N ALA A 109 13.12 8.82 10.91
CA ALA A 109 13.96 9.78 10.18
C ALA A 109 14.64 9.18 8.95
N ARG A 110 14.92 7.87 8.94
CA ARG A 110 15.68 7.20 7.87
C ARG A 110 15.00 5.91 7.45
N VAL A 111 15.24 5.50 6.19
CA VAL A 111 14.80 4.20 5.66
C VAL A 111 15.26 3.03 6.54
N ALA A 112 16.48 3.08 7.06
CA ALA A 112 16.99 2.05 7.96
C ALA A 112 16.17 1.96 9.27
N ASP A 113 15.71 3.10 9.80
CA ASP A 113 14.89 3.16 11.02
C ASP A 113 13.52 2.53 10.77
N VAL A 114 12.91 2.79 9.60
CA VAL A 114 11.67 2.12 9.17
C VAL A 114 11.89 0.61 9.08
N LEU A 115 12.92 0.15 8.38
CA LEU A 115 13.15 -1.29 8.21
C LEU A 115 13.46 -2.00 9.53
N ALA A 116 14.07 -1.31 10.50
CA ALA A 116 14.36 -1.84 11.83
C ALA A 116 13.12 -1.86 12.75
N ALA A 117 12.16 -0.95 12.52
CA ALA A 117 10.94 -0.86 13.31
C ALA A 117 9.89 -1.93 12.98
N ALA A 118 10.04 -2.62 11.84
CA ALA A 118 9.16 -3.72 11.46
C ALA A 118 9.14 -4.81 12.57
N PRO A 119 7.95 -5.19 13.07
CA PRO A 119 7.86 -6.03 14.26
C PRO A 119 8.39 -7.44 13.99
N PRO A 120 9.11 -8.04 14.96
CA PRO A 120 9.55 -9.42 14.84
C PRO A 120 8.36 -10.37 15.01
N GLY A 121 8.02 -11.12 13.97
CA GLY A 121 7.03 -12.19 14.03
C GLY A 121 5.71 -11.86 13.35
N ARG A 122 4.60 -12.34 13.93
CA ARG A 122 3.27 -12.21 13.31
C ARG A 122 2.70 -10.82 13.58
N LEU A 123 2.28 -10.14 12.52
CA LEU A 123 1.54 -8.89 12.63
C LEU A 123 0.15 -9.14 13.21
N ASP A 124 -0.26 -8.27 14.12
CA ASP A 124 -1.67 -8.19 14.51
C ASP A 124 -2.49 -7.63 13.35
N THR A 125 -3.67 -8.20 13.19
CA THR A 125 -4.57 -7.82 12.10
C THR A 125 -5.34 -6.56 12.48
N VAL A 126 -5.26 -5.55 11.61
CA VAL A 126 -6.10 -4.36 11.66
C VAL A 126 -7.35 -4.63 10.84
N GLN A 127 -8.48 -4.78 11.52
CA GLN A 127 -9.79 -4.88 10.89
C GLN A 127 -10.70 -3.76 11.42
N PRO A 128 -10.85 -2.65 10.68
CA PRO A 128 -11.75 -1.59 11.09
C PRO A 128 -13.22 -1.99 10.91
N ARG A 129 -14.11 -1.20 11.51
CA ARG A 129 -15.56 -1.27 11.29
C ARG A 129 -16.05 -0.01 10.59
N LEU A 130 -17.19 -0.13 9.91
CA LEU A 130 -17.90 1.02 9.38
C LEU A 130 -19.00 1.42 10.37
N GLU A 131 -19.06 2.70 10.69
CA GLU A 131 -20.13 3.28 11.49
C GLU A 131 -20.76 4.46 10.77
N TYR A 132 -22.06 4.64 10.98
CA TYR A 132 -22.86 5.68 10.36
C TYR A 132 -23.61 6.45 11.45
N ASP A 133 -23.53 7.78 11.42
CA ASP A 133 -24.32 8.66 12.29
C ASP A 133 -24.86 9.87 11.50
N ALA A 134 -25.37 10.88 12.23
CA ALA A 134 -25.92 12.10 11.64
C ALA A 134 -24.87 12.90 10.82
N ASP A 135 -23.59 12.77 11.15
CA ASP A 135 -22.49 13.46 10.48
C ASP A 135 -21.96 12.66 9.28
N GLY A 136 -22.36 11.39 9.11
CA GLY A 136 -22.10 10.58 7.91
C GLY A 136 -21.40 9.24 8.19
N GLU A 137 -20.60 8.79 7.23
CA GLU A 137 -19.83 7.53 7.30
C GLU A 137 -18.48 7.73 7.99
N PHE A 138 -18.09 6.76 8.81
CA PHE A 138 -16.82 6.74 9.52
C PHE A 138 -16.21 5.35 9.54
N VAL A 139 -14.88 5.32 9.45
CA VAL A 139 -14.05 4.13 9.70
C VAL A 139 -13.61 4.18 11.15
N VAL A 140 -13.93 3.13 11.91
CA VAL A 140 -13.54 2.96 13.31
C VAL A 140 -12.47 1.91 13.40
N MET A 141 -11.32 2.31 13.94
CA MET A 141 -10.14 1.48 14.10
C MET A 141 -10.25 0.57 15.35
N PRO A 142 -9.46 -0.51 15.44
CA PRO A 142 -9.49 -1.39 16.62
C PRO A 142 -9.15 -0.70 17.95
N ASP A 143 -8.36 0.37 17.91
CA ASP A 143 -8.02 1.20 19.08
C ASP A 143 -9.13 2.20 19.47
N GLY A 144 -10.25 2.19 18.76
CA GLY A 144 -11.39 3.09 18.98
C GLY A 144 -11.24 4.45 18.30
N SER A 145 -10.11 4.74 17.65
CA SER A 145 -9.98 5.96 16.86
C SER A 145 -10.93 5.94 15.67
N ARG A 146 -11.49 7.11 15.34
CA ARG A 146 -12.54 7.27 14.33
C ARG A 146 -12.10 8.29 13.29
N MET A 147 -12.26 7.95 12.02
CA MET A 147 -11.94 8.85 10.92
C MET A 147 -13.01 8.83 9.83
N ARG A 148 -13.27 9.99 9.23
CA ARG A 148 -14.11 10.07 8.04
C ARG A 148 -13.32 9.53 6.83
N PRO A 149 -13.84 8.57 6.06
CA PRO A 149 -13.14 8.11 4.87
C PRO A 149 -13.17 9.23 3.81
N PRO A 150 -12.06 9.48 3.10
CA PRO A 150 -12.00 10.57 2.11
C PRO A 150 -12.73 10.24 0.81
N ILE A 151 -13.08 8.96 0.61
CA ILE A 151 -13.93 8.48 -0.48
C ILE A 151 -15.00 7.63 0.17
N ARG A 152 -16.26 7.80 -0.24
CA ARG A 152 -17.37 6.97 0.25
C ARG A 152 -17.04 5.51 -0.05
N LEU A 153 -16.94 4.70 0.99
CA LEU A 153 -16.70 3.28 0.82
C LEU A 153 -18.01 2.59 0.42
N GLY A 154 -17.95 1.38 -0.14
CA GLY A 154 -18.91 0.91 -1.13
C GLY A 154 -20.39 0.89 -0.69
N ARG A 155 -21.18 1.84 -1.18
CA ARG A 155 -22.47 1.52 -1.83
C ARG A 155 -22.41 1.97 -3.28
N GLY A 156 -22.09 1.02 -4.17
CA GLY A 156 -22.46 1.14 -5.57
C GLY A 156 -23.98 1.34 -5.67
N ARG A 157 -24.40 2.13 -6.66
CA ARG A 157 -25.79 2.12 -7.12
C ARG A 157 -26.24 0.72 -7.49
#